data_AF-A0A7S0US57-F1
#
_entry.id   AF-A0A7S0US57-F1
#
_cell.length_a   1.000
_cell.length_b   1.000
_cell.length_c   1.000
_cell.angle_alpha   90.00
_cell.angle_beta   90.00
_cell.angle_gamma   90.00
#
_symmetry.space_group_name_H-M   'P 1'
#
loop_
_entity.id
_entity.type
_entity.pdbx_description
1 polymer ?
#
loop_
_entity_poly.entity_id
_entity_poly.type
_entity_poly.pdbx_seq_one_letter_code
_entity_poly.pdbx_strand_id
1 'polypeptide(L)'
;MTTVFDISSIINNIPLLLEGLYTLTEDDINLCKSISDHLVETSCLLIKDPRVVKKDNDVFLDLMEDYFSQSDDIKKVDSRPEIHYQVGSTPSLIETPRILQDENLRAKLEALPEEHKAIMPVHADVKWRYFWRLGPRPKCSAFYDLNPPPVIPQHFPQFATIMDMWGKKLHDTAEAVAVLIAIGFGLPPSSILDLMHEGPHLLAPTGSDLSRFGSKNSVLAGYHYDLNLLTLHGKSRFPGLHLWLSNGRRIVAKVPEGAILVQAGKQMEWLTGGMVKAGMHEVVVTDALLATIRSAEAYNRELEEAGRSGEAKGEDLDKEGGGGEG
;
A
#
# COMPACT_ATOMS: atom_id res chain seq x y z
N MET A 1 -16.58 -4.82 2.05
CA MET A 1 -16.16 -4.61 0.66
C MET A 1 -16.16 -5.96 -0.03
N THR A 2 -17.09 -6.18 -0.96
CA THR A 2 -17.31 -7.51 -1.58
C THR A 2 -17.20 -7.46 -3.10
N THR A 3 -17.42 -6.31 -3.71
CA THR A 3 -17.36 -6.13 -5.15
C THR A 3 -15.92 -5.90 -5.59
N VAL A 4 -15.46 -6.70 -6.55
CA VAL A 4 -14.17 -6.53 -7.23
C VAL A 4 -14.48 -6.14 -8.67
N PHE A 5 -13.97 -5.00 -9.11
CA PHE A 5 -14.13 -4.52 -10.48
C PHE A 5 -12.97 -5.00 -11.33
N ASP A 6 -13.26 -5.89 -12.28
CA ASP A 6 -12.28 -6.36 -13.26
C ASP A 6 -12.22 -5.37 -14.42
N ILE A 7 -11.06 -4.74 -14.61
CA ILE A 7 -10.88 -3.70 -15.64
C ILE A 7 -10.23 -4.25 -16.92
N SER A 8 -10.09 -5.57 -17.04
CA SER A 8 -9.38 -6.22 -18.15
C SER A 8 -9.99 -5.91 -19.53
N SER A 9 -11.30 -5.63 -19.62
CA SER A 9 -11.96 -5.33 -20.89
C SER A 9 -11.57 -3.96 -21.47
N ILE A 10 -11.29 -2.97 -20.61
CA ILE A 10 -11.04 -1.58 -21.04
C ILE A 10 -9.56 -1.24 -21.04
N ILE A 11 -8.77 -1.82 -20.14
CA ILE A 11 -7.42 -1.33 -19.81
C ILE A 11 -6.47 -1.22 -21.00
N ASN A 12 -6.52 -2.19 -21.92
CA ASN A 12 -5.66 -2.20 -23.11
C ASN A 12 -6.10 -1.18 -24.18
N ASN A 13 -7.36 -0.72 -24.11
CA ASN A 13 -7.95 0.24 -25.04
C ASN A 13 -7.85 1.69 -24.53
N ILE A 14 -7.42 1.93 -23.29
CA ILE A 14 -7.31 3.29 -22.73
C ILE A 14 -6.49 4.24 -23.62
N PRO A 15 -5.29 3.86 -24.15
CA PRO A 15 -4.55 4.75 -25.03
C PRO A 15 -5.34 5.13 -26.30
N LEU A 16 -5.99 4.14 -26.93
CA LEU A 16 -6.81 4.38 -28.13
C LEU A 16 -8.05 5.22 -27.81
N LEU A 17 -8.63 5.05 -26.62
CA LEU A 17 -9.75 5.85 -26.14
C LEU A 17 -9.35 7.33 -25.98
N LEU A 18 -8.17 7.59 -25.40
CA LEU A 18 -7.64 8.94 -25.21
C LEU A 18 -7.34 9.64 -26.54
N GLU A 19 -6.99 8.88 -27.59
CA GLU A 19 -6.79 9.39 -28.95
C GLU A 19 -8.09 9.50 -29.77
N GLY A 20 -9.24 9.11 -29.21
CA GLY A 20 -10.52 9.09 -29.92
C GLY A 20 -10.62 8.00 -31.00
N LEU A 21 -9.74 7.00 -30.96
CA LEU A 21 -9.67 5.87 -31.89
C LEU A 21 -10.43 4.63 -31.39
N TYR A 22 -10.98 4.71 -30.18
CA TYR A 22 -11.78 3.64 -29.59
C TYR A 22 -13.08 4.20 -29.00
N THR A 23 -14.18 3.54 -29.32
CA THR A 23 -15.50 3.83 -28.74
C THR A 23 -15.83 2.76 -27.71
N LEU A 24 -16.13 3.20 -26.48
CA LEU A 24 -16.54 2.31 -25.40
C LEU A 24 -17.84 1.58 -25.75
N THR A 25 -17.92 0.32 -25.36
CA THR A 25 -19.17 -0.43 -25.42
C THR A 25 -20.13 0.03 -24.31
N GLU A 26 -21.40 -0.36 -24.41
CA GLU A 26 -22.37 -0.10 -23.34
C GLU A 26 -21.94 -0.74 -22.01
N ASP A 27 -21.37 -1.95 -22.07
CA ASP A 27 -20.85 -2.64 -20.89
C ASP A 27 -19.67 -1.89 -20.25
N ASP A 28 -18.77 -1.33 -21.06
CA ASP A 28 -17.64 -0.53 -20.57
C ASP A 28 -18.12 0.74 -19.86
N ILE A 29 -19.12 1.42 -20.43
CA ILE A 29 -19.73 2.62 -19.82
C ILE A 29 -20.40 2.24 -18.49
N ASN A 30 -21.14 1.13 -18.46
CA ASN A 30 -21.79 0.64 -17.24
C ASN A 30 -20.78 0.27 -16.15
N LEU A 31 -19.63 -0.31 -16.53
CA LEU A 31 -18.52 -0.59 -15.62
C LEU A 31 -17.94 0.70 -15.05
N CYS A 32 -17.63 1.70 -15.89
CA CYS A 32 -17.10 3.00 -15.45
C CYS A 32 -18.05 3.69 -14.46
N LYS A 33 -19.35 3.67 -14.77
CA LYS A 33 -20.39 4.21 -13.89
C LYS A 33 -20.46 3.47 -12.56
N SER A 34 -20.45 2.13 -12.60
CA SER A 34 -20.48 1.31 -11.38
C SER A 34 -19.26 1.55 -10.49
N ILE A 35 -18.07 1.70 -11.08
CA ILE A 35 -16.84 2.06 -10.36
C ILE A 35 -17.01 3.42 -9.67
N SER A 36 -17.50 4.43 -10.41
CA SER A 36 -17.66 5.78 -9.90
C SER A 36 -18.70 5.87 -8.78
N ASP A 37 -19.86 5.25 -8.98
CA ASP A 37 -20.94 5.16 -7.98
C ASP A 37 -20.44 4.46 -6.71
N HIS A 38 -19.66 3.38 -6.87
CA HIS A 38 -19.09 2.67 -5.71
C HIS A 38 -18.05 3.51 -4.97
N LEU A 39 -17.23 4.28 -5.68
CA LEU A 39 -16.27 5.19 -5.05
C LEU A 39 -16.99 6.30 -4.27
N VAL A 40 -18.10 6.83 -4.79
CA VAL A 40 -18.96 7.79 -4.08
C VAL A 40 -19.54 7.16 -2.82
N GLU A 41 -20.07 5.94 -2.92
CA GLU A 41 -20.71 5.25 -1.79
C GLU A 41 -19.71 4.82 -0.71
N THR A 42 -18.50 4.41 -1.07
CA THR A 42 -17.62 3.69 -0.14
C THR A 42 -16.29 4.38 0.12
N SER A 43 -15.92 5.39 -0.68
CA SER A 43 -14.59 6.02 -0.69
C SER A 43 -13.46 5.09 -1.10
N CYS A 44 -13.73 3.85 -1.51
CA CYS A 44 -12.70 2.89 -1.92
C CYS A 44 -13.19 1.93 -3.01
N LEU A 45 -12.26 1.27 -3.69
CA LEU A 45 -12.51 0.28 -4.73
C LEU A 45 -11.61 -0.94 -4.53
N LEU A 46 -12.08 -2.12 -4.95
CA LEU A 46 -11.22 -3.26 -5.21
C LEU A 46 -11.13 -3.43 -6.73
N ILE A 47 -9.96 -3.19 -7.30
CA ILE A 47 -9.71 -3.25 -8.73
C ILE A 47 -8.88 -4.49 -9.04
N LYS A 48 -9.33 -5.32 -9.97
CA LYS A 48 -8.52 -6.40 -10.55
C LYS A 48 -7.92 -5.90 -11.86
N ASP A 49 -6.62 -5.68 -11.83
CA ASP A 49 -5.81 -5.24 -12.97
C ASP A 49 -5.00 -6.44 -13.48
N PRO A 50 -5.15 -6.87 -14.74
CA PRO A 50 -4.48 -8.07 -15.26
C PRO A 50 -2.94 -7.96 -15.27
N ARG A 51 -2.38 -6.75 -15.12
CA ARG A 51 -0.93 -6.49 -15.04
C ARG A 51 -0.37 -6.72 -13.63
N VAL A 52 -1.24 -6.81 -12.63
CA VAL A 52 -0.88 -7.03 -11.21
C VAL A 52 -1.00 -8.53 -10.91
N VAL A 53 0.15 -9.17 -10.70
CA VAL A 53 0.21 -10.60 -10.37
C VAL A 53 0.79 -10.82 -8.99
N LYS A 54 0.36 -11.90 -8.33
CA LYS A 54 0.78 -12.27 -6.98
C LYS A 54 2.30 -12.30 -6.83
N LYS A 55 2.99 -12.92 -7.80
CA LYS A 55 4.45 -13.08 -7.80
C LYS A 55 5.19 -11.75 -7.62
N ASP A 56 4.76 -10.71 -8.33
CA ASP A 56 5.42 -9.40 -8.29
C ASP A 56 5.17 -8.70 -6.94
N ASN A 57 3.97 -8.84 -6.38
CA ASN A 57 3.65 -8.37 -5.03
C ASN A 57 4.50 -9.11 -3.98
N ASP A 58 4.68 -10.42 -4.11
CA ASP A 58 5.51 -11.21 -3.18
C ASP A 58 6.97 -10.77 -3.24
N VAL A 59 7.55 -10.59 -4.44
CA VAL A 59 8.93 -10.11 -4.61
C VAL A 59 9.13 -8.72 -3.96
N PHE A 60 8.14 -7.84 -4.11
CA PHE A 60 8.16 -6.53 -3.45
C PHE A 60 8.09 -6.65 -1.92
N LEU A 61 7.20 -7.51 -1.40
CA LEU A 61 7.06 -7.72 0.03
C LEU A 61 8.32 -8.34 0.65
N ASP A 62 8.94 -9.32 -0.01
CA ASP A 62 10.20 -9.93 0.44
C ASP A 62 11.29 -8.87 0.58
N LEU A 63 11.48 -8.03 -0.44
CA LEU A 63 12.43 -6.94 -0.38
C LEU A 63 12.16 -6.00 0.80
N MET A 64 10.91 -5.60 1.00
CA MET A 64 10.57 -4.63 2.06
C MET A 64 10.66 -5.24 3.45
N GLU A 65 10.32 -6.52 3.61
CA GLU A 65 10.49 -7.25 4.87
C GLU A 65 11.98 -7.39 5.21
N ASP A 66 12.82 -7.77 4.25
CA ASP A 66 14.29 -7.80 4.41
C ASP A 66 14.82 -6.41 4.78
N TYR A 67 14.40 -5.36 4.08
CA TYR A 67 14.81 -3.99 4.37
C TYR A 67 14.42 -3.55 5.79
N PHE A 68 13.16 -3.77 6.20
CA PHE A 68 12.69 -3.34 7.52
C PHE A 68 13.19 -4.22 8.67
N SER A 69 13.64 -5.45 8.40
CA SER A 69 14.27 -6.35 9.39
C SER A 69 15.64 -5.86 9.88
N GLN A 70 16.29 -4.96 9.12
CA GLN A 70 17.54 -4.34 9.53
C GLN A 70 17.40 -3.55 10.84
N SER A 71 18.52 -3.36 11.52
CA SER A 71 18.57 -2.54 12.73
C SER A 71 18.12 -1.10 12.45
N ASP A 72 17.55 -0.45 13.47
CA ASP A 72 17.08 0.92 13.37
C ASP A 72 18.19 1.91 12.94
N ASP A 73 19.45 1.64 13.32
CA ASP A 73 20.57 2.50 12.95
C ASP A 73 20.97 2.40 11.48
N ILE A 74 20.86 1.21 10.87
CA ILE A 74 21.10 1.05 9.44
C ILE A 74 20.01 1.77 8.64
N LYS A 75 18.73 1.57 9.00
CA LYS A 75 17.60 2.20 8.30
C LYS A 75 17.64 3.73 8.40
N LYS A 76 18.10 4.31 9.52
CA LYS A 76 18.23 5.77 9.70
C LYS A 76 19.19 6.44 8.73
N VAL A 77 20.18 5.71 8.21
CA VAL A 77 21.13 6.26 7.22
C VAL A 77 20.39 6.69 5.93
N ASP A 78 19.28 6.03 5.63
CA ASP A 78 18.46 6.35 4.46
C ASP A 78 17.48 7.51 4.70
N SER A 79 17.42 8.08 5.91
CA SER A 79 16.50 9.17 6.24
C SER A 79 16.99 10.52 5.72
N ARG A 80 16.04 11.42 5.39
CA ARG A 80 16.32 12.81 4.99
C ARG A 80 15.43 13.79 5.79
N PRO A 81 15.69 13.98 7.10
CA PRO A 81 14.89 14.86 7.96
C PRO A 81 14.85 16.32 7.48
N GLU A 82 15.92 16.80 6.84
CA GLU A 82 16.09 18.17 6.35
C GLU A 82 15.12 18.56 5.23
N ILE A 83 14.52 17.56 4.56
CA ILE A 83 13.48 17.72 3.54
C ILE A 83 12.20 17.01 3.98
N HIS A 84 11.89 17.07 5.29
CA HIS A 84 10.65 16.55 5.86
C HIS A 84 10.37 15.07 5.53
N TYR A 85 11.43 14.26 5.43
CA TYR A 85 11.37 12.84 5.09
C TYR A 85 10.64 12.55 3.76
N GLN A 86 10.67 13.45 2.78
CA GLN A 86 9.99 13.28 1.47
C GLN A 86 10.65 12.23 0.55
N VAL A 87 11.70 11.55 1.01
CA VAL A 87 12.38 10.45 0.31
C VAL A 87 13.15 9.60 1.32
N GLY A 88 13.33 8.32 0.99
CA GLY A 88 14.06 7.40 1.86
C GLY A 88 13.24 7.01 3.08
N SER A 89 13.90 6.68 4.18
CA SER A 89 13.22 6.15 5.37
C SER A 89 12.67 7.26 6.28
N THR A 90 11.50 7.01 6.85
CA THR A 90 10.94 7.75 8.00
C THR A 90 10.94 6.82 9.20
N PRO A 91 11.69 7.15 10.27
CA PRO A 91 11.74 6.34 11.47
C PRO A 91 10.40 6.20 12.21
N SER A 92 10.28 5.10 12.96
CA SER A 92 9.22 4.89 13.95
C SER A 92 9.13 6.06 14.94
N LEU A 93 7.92 6.37 15.40
CA LEU A 93 7.59 7.42 16.37
C LEU A 93 7.82 8.87 15.89
N ILE A 94 8.06 9.08 14.60
CA ILE A 94 8.17 10.43 14.01
C ILE A 94 6.81 10.99 13.60
N GLU A 95 5.96 10.16 12.99
CA GLU A 95 4.67 10.60 12.46
C GLU A 95 3.61 10.64 13.56
N THR A 96 3.10 11.82 13.90
CA THR A 96 2.01 11.94 14.88
C THR A 96 0.65 11.80 14.19
N PRO A 97 -0.21 10.84 14.61
CA PRO A 97 -1.55 10.69 14.04
C PRO A 97 -2.37 11.97 14.12
N ARG A 98 -3.02 12.35 13.01
CA ARG A 98 -3.86 13.57 12.94
C ARG A 98 -4.95 13.61 14.02
N ILE A 99 -5.52 12.45 14.36
CA ILE A 99 -6.57 12.33 15.39
C ILE A 99 -6.14 12.84 16.77
N LEU A 100 -4.83 12.87 17.07
CA LEU A 100 -4.32 13.40 18.34
C LEU A 100 -4.33 14.95 18.39
N GLN A 101 -4.40 15.60 17.24
CA GLN A 101 -4.28 17.06 17.12
C GLN A 101 -5.55 17.73 16.59
N ASP A 102 -6.41 17.00 15.86
CA ASP A 102 -7.58 17.54 15.19
C ASP A 102 -8.86 17.30 16.01
N GLU A 103 -9.36 18.35 16.66
CA GLU A 103 -10.58 18.28 17.49
C GLU A 103 -11.84 17.94 16.69
N ASN A 104 -11.92 18.42 15.44
CA ASN A 104 -13.06 18.13 14.57
C ASN A 104 -13.07 16.65 14.17
N LEU A 105 -11.89 16.07 13.93
CA LEU A 105 -11.78 14.66 13.63
C LEU A 105 -12.16 13.80 14.85
N ARG A 106 -11.76 14.22 16.07
CA ARG A 106 -12.17 13.57 17.32
C ARG A 106 -13.67 13.63 17.52
N ALA A 107 -14.30 14.79 17.37
CA ALA A 107 -15.75 14.93 17.50
C ALA A 107 -16.52 14.04 16.50
N LYS A 108 -16.03 13.94 15.25
CA LYS A 108 -16.62 13.02 14.25
C LYS A 108 -16.48 11.56 14.66
N LEU A 109 -15.32 11.16 15.19
CA LEU A 109 -15.07 9.81 15.66
C LEU A 109 -15.94 9.47 16.87
N GLU A 110 -16.07 10.39 17.83
CA GLU A 110 -16.89 10.24 19.03
C GLU A 110 -18.38 10.06 18.72
N ALA A 111 -18.86 10.69 17.64
CA ALA A 111 -20.23 10.58 17.17
C ALA A 111 -20.55 9.24 16.48
N LEU A 112 -19.55 8.41 16.14
CA LEU A 112 -19.80 7.08 15.58
C LEU A 112 -20.32 6.11 16.65
N PRO A 113 -21.11 5.09 16.27
CA PRO A 113 -21.40 3.95 17.13
C PRO A 113 -20.11 3.30 17.65
N GLU A 114 -20.14 2.76 18.87
CA GLU A 114 -18.95 2.26 19.57
C GLU A 114 -18.19 1.18 18.76
N GLU A 115 -18.93 0.29 18.09
CA GLU A 115 -18.40 -0.76 17.21
C GLU A 115 -17.69 -0.22 15.95
N HIS A 116 -17.89 1.05 15.63
CA HIS A 116 -17.30 1.72 14.47
C HIS A 116 -16.26 2.76 14.85
N LYS A 117 -15.98 2.95 16.15
CA LYS A 117 -14.88 3.82 16.58
C LYS A 117 -13.53 3.20 16.27
N ALA A 118 -12.58 4.07 15.95
CA ALA A 118 -11.17 3.72 15.81
C ALA A 118 -10.56 3.50 17.18
N ILE A 119 -9.43 2.80 17.23
CA ILE A 119 -8.67 2.70 18.47
C ILE A 119 -7.85 3.97 18.61
N MET A 120 -8.04 4.69 19.72
CA MET A 120 -7.29 5.92 19.97
C MET A 120 -5.79 5.60 20.16
N PRO A 121 -4.89 6.17 19.34
CA PRO A 121 -3.47 6.03 19.57
C PRO A 121 -3.07 6.76 20.87
N VAL A 122 -2.01 6.29 21.52
CA VAL A 122 -1.45 6.92 22.74
C VAL A 122 -0.12 7.64 22.49
N HIS A 123 0.52 7.37 21.36
CA HIS A 123 1.79 7.94 20.94
C HIS A 123 1.81 8.13 19.41
N ALA A 124 2.91 8.66 18.88
CA ALA A 124 3.19 8.71 17.45
C ALA A 124 3.16 7.31 16.82
N ASP A 125 2.93 7.22 15.50
CA ASP A 125 2.86 5.94 14.80
C ASP A 125 4.17 5.15 14.94
N VAL A 126 4.04 3.86 15.25
CA VAL A 126 5.20 2.97 15.47
C VAL A 126 5.73 2.37 14.17
N LYS A 127 5.01 2.54 13.06
CA LYS A 127 5.46 2.10 11.75
C LYS A 127 6.68 2.89 11.27
N TRP A 128 7.58 2.20 10.59
CA TRP A 128 8.50 2.79 9.65
C TRP A 128 7.79 3.00 8.32
N ARG A 129 8.25 3.99 7.56
CA ARG A 129 7.82 4.24 6.18
C ARG A 129 9.06 4.43 5.30
N TYR A 130 8.97 4.04 4.04
CA TYR A 130 9.97 4.37 3.04
C TYR A 130 9.31 5.06 1.86
N PHE A 131 9.78 6.25 1.47
CA PHE A 131 9.27 6.96 0.30
C PHE A 131 10.19 6.74 -0.90
N TRP A 132 9.62 6.10 -1.92
CA TRP A 132 10.22 5.90 -3.23
C TRP A 132 9.45 6.68 -4.29
N ARG A 133 10.18 7.24 -5.25
CA ARG A 133 9.62 8.14 -6.25
C ARG A 133 9.19 7.37 -7.47
N LEU A 134 8.00 7.70 -7.98
CA LEU A 134 7.48 7.15 -9.21
C LEU A 134 7.28 8.25 -10.25
N GLY A 135 7.42 7.86 -11.51
CA GLY A 135 7.12 8.68 -12.67
C GLY A 135 8.13 9.81 -12.95
N PRO A 136 7.95 10.49 -14.09
CA PRO A 136 8.74 11.67 -14.44
C PRO A 136 8.48 12.82 -13.46
N ARG A 137 9.42 13.77 -13.42
CA ARG A 137 9.34 14.97 -12.59
C ARG A 137 9.53 16.22 -13.43
N PRO A 138 8.95 17.36 -13.02
CA PRO A 138 9.23 18.63 -13.67
C PRO A 138 10.73 18.95 -13.58
N LYS A 139 11.33 19.34 -14.70
CA LYS A 139 12.75 19.75 -14.75
C LYS A 139 13.04 20.99 -13.90
N CYS A 140 12.05 21.85 -13.74
CA CYS A 140 12.10 23.06 -12.92
C CYS A 140 10.84 23.10 -12.06
N SER A 141 10.99 23.23 -10.75
CA SER A 141 9.86 23.31 -9.81
C SER A 141 10.18 24.29 -8.69
N ALA A 142 9.17 25.07 -8.28
CA ALA A 142 9.24 25.88 -7.07
C ALA A 142 9.20 25.02 -5.78
N PHE A 143 8.83 23.75 -5.90
CA PHE A 143 8.68 22.79 -4.80
C PHE A 143 9.85 21.80 -4.79
N TYR A 144 11.06 22.30 -4.49
CA TYR A 144 12.28 21.50 -4.55
C TYR A 144 12.25 20.29 -3.62
N ASP A 145 11.60 20.40 -2.44
CA ASP A 145 11.41 19.29 -1.48
C ASP A 145 10.59 18.13 -2.03
N LEU A 146 9.77 18.37 -3.07
CA LEU A 146 9.03 17.33 -3.79
C LEU A 146 9.85 16.73 -4.95
N ASN A 147 11.05 17.27 -5.23
CA ASN A 147 11.94 16.84 -6.31
C ASN A 147 13.35 16.28 -5.95
N PRO A 148 13.73 15.91 -4.70
CA PRO A 148 15.04 15.29 -4.43
C PRO A 148 15.28 13.97 -5.20
N PRO A 149 16.53 13.53 -5.37
CA PRO A 149 16.82 12.21 -5.92
C PRO A 149 16.37 11.09 -4.95
N PRO A 150 15.99 9.90 -5.46
CA PRO A 150 15.69 8.75 -4.62
C PRO A 150 16.90 8.32 -3.79
N VAL A 151 16.66 7.84 -2.58
CA VAL A 151 17.68 7.22 -1.74
C VAL A 151 17.71 5.73 -2.06
N ILE A 152 18.90 5.16 -2.28
CA ILE A 152 19.09 3.73 -2.54
C ILE A 152 19.83 3.12 -1.33
N PRO A 153 19.23 2.14 -0.63
CA PRO A 153 19.87 1.50 0.50
C PRO A 153 21.13 0.73 0.08
N GLN A 154 22.22 0.88 0.85
CA GLN A 154 23.55 0.37 0.50
C GLN A 154 23.60 -1.15 0.23
N HIS A 155 22.81 -1.94 0.96
CA HIS A 155 22.86 -3.40 0.93
C HIS A 155 21.81 -4.04 0.01
N PHE A 156 21.08 -3.24 -0.76
CA PHE A 156 20.00 -3.70 -1.64
C PHE A 156 20.22 -3.24 -3.08
N PRO A 157 21.17 -3.86 -3.82
CA PRO A 157 21.44 -3.48 -5.21
C PRO A 157 20.21 -3.62 -6.13
N GLN A 158 19.26 -4.48 -5.78
CA GLN A 158 18.00 -4.72 -6.49
C GLN A 158 16.87 -3.73 -6.12
N PHE A 159 17.08 -2.85 -5.15
CA PHE A 159 16.02 -2.02 -4.56
C PHE A 159 15.29 -1.20 -5.60
N ALA A 160 16.03 -0.40 -6.39
CA ALA A 160 15.43 0.47 -7.41
C ALA A 160 14.58 -0.32 -8.41
N THR A 161 15.12 -1.41 -8.95
CA THR A 161 14.44 -2.26 -9.93
C THR A 161 13.12 -2.81 -9.41
N ILE A 162 13.09 -3.32 -8.17
CA ILE A 162 11.87 -3.91 -7.59
C ILE A 162 10.86 -2.82 -7.19
N MET A 163 11.33 -1.71 -6.61
CA MET A 163 10.48 -0.59 -6.24
C MET A 163 9.83 0.06 -7.47
N ASP A 164 10.58 0.25 -8.56
CA ASP A 164 10.07 0.77 -9.83
C ASP A 164 9.12 -0.23 -10.48
N MET A 165 9.43 -1.53 -10.48
CA MET A 165 8.54 -2.56 -11.02
C MET A 165 7.18 -2.55 -10.33
N TRP A 166 7.17 -2.60 -8.99
CA TRP A 166 5.92 -2.66 -8.24
C TRP A 166 5.18 -1.33 -8.27
N GLY A 167 5.92 -0.24 -8.05
CA GLY A 167 5.38 1.11 -8.07
C GLY A 167 4.77 1.49 -9.42
N LYS A 168 5.41 1.11 -10.54
CA LYS A 168 4.84 1.32 -11.87
C LYS A 168 3.49 0.62 -12.03
N LYS A 169 3.34 -0.61 -11.55
CA LYS A 169 2.04 -1.32 -11.63
C LYS A 169 0.95 -0.57 -10.86
N LEU A 170 1.23 -0.12 -9.64
CA LEU A 170 0.27 0.66 -8.86
C LEU A 170 -0.04 2.01 -9.54
N HIS A 171 0.98 2.70 -10.05
CA HIS A 171 0.80 3.99 -10.72
C HIS A 171 -0.01 3.83 -12.02
N ASP A 172 0.29 2.83 -12.84
CA ASP A 172 -0.47 2.49 -14.05
C ASP A 172 -1.93 2.11 -13.73
N THR A 173 -2.19 1.42 -12.60
CA THR A 173 -3.56 1.15 -12.13
C THR A 173 -4.25 2.45 -11.70
N ALA A 174 -3.54 3.35 -11.03
CA ALA A 174 -4.09 4.64 -10.62
C ALA A 174 -4.52 5.50 -11.82
N GLU A 175 -3.69 5.56 -12.86
CA GLU A 175 -4.00 6.27 -14.11
C GLU A 175 -5.21 5.66 -14.83
N ALA A 176 -5.28 4.33 -14.92
CA ALA A 176 -6.44 3.65 -15.49
C ALA A 176 -7.71 3.98 -14.70
N VAL A 177 -7.67 3.89 -13.38
CA VAL A 177 -8.80 4.19 -12.49
C VAL A 177 -9.22 5.66 -12.61
N ALA A 178 -8.29 6.60 -12.75
CA ALA A 178 -8.60 8.01 -12.99
C ALA A 178 -9.40 8.23 -14.27
N VAL A 179 -9.05 7.52 -15.36
CA VAL A 179 -9.79 7.55 -16.63
C VAL A 179 -11.21 6.98 -16.44
N LEU A 180 -11.31 5.80 -15.84
CA LEU A 180 -12.61 5.12 -15.64
C LEU A 180 -13.56 5.93 -14.75
N ILE A 181 -13.04 6.57 -13.69
CA ILE A 181 -13.83 7.44 -12.82
C ILE A 181 -14.29 8.69 -13.56
N ALA A 182 -13.43 9.32 -14.37
CA ALA A 182 -13.81 10.49 -15.16
C ALA A 182 -14.99 10.15 -16.10
N ILE A 183 -14.91 9.02 -16.80
CA ILE A 183 -15.98 8.54 -17.68
C ILE A 183 -17.26 8.26 -16.90
N GLY A 184 -17.18 7.58 -15.75
CA GLY A 184 -18.36 7.27 -14.95
C GLY A 184 -19.04 8.50 -14.34
N PHE A 185 -18.29 9.59 -14.11
CA PHE A 185 -18.85 10.91 -13.79
C PHE A 185 -19.38 11.69 -15.01
N GLY A 186 -19.31 11.13 -16.21
CA GLY A 186 -19.74 11.78 -17.44
C GLY A 186 -18.79 12.89 -17.92
N LEU A 187 -17.53 12.84 -17.49
CA LEU A 187 -16.49 13.77 -17.91
C LEU A 187 -15.67 13.20 -19.09
N PRO A 188 -14.94 14.04 -19.84
CA PRO A 188 -13.94 13.56 -20.79
C PRO A 188 -12.93 12.60 -20.13
N PRO A 189 -12.50 11.51 -20.82
CA PRO A 189 -11.62 10.48 -20.24
C PRO A 189 -10.34 11.01 -19.58
N SER A 190 -9.74 12.08 -20.11
CA SER A 190 -8.48 12.62 -19.60
C SER A 190 -8.62 13.58 -18.42
N SER A 191 -9.85 13.95 -18.03
CA SER A 191 -10.11 15.08 -17.09
C SER A 191 -9.40 14.97 -15.75
N ILE A 192 -9.21 13.74 -15.24
CA ILE A 192 -8.48 13.49 -13.99
C ILE A 192 -7.04 13.06 -14.29
N LEU A 193 -6.83 12.28 -15.36
CA LEU A 193 -5.52 11.77 -15.76
C LEU A 193 -4.52 12.92 -16.03
N ASP A 194 -4.95 13.97 -16.72
CA ASP A 194 -4.08 15.10 -17.08
C ASP A 194 -3.54 15.83 -15.84
N LEU A 195 -4.28 15.81 -14.72
CA LEU A 195 -3.84 16.38 -13.44
C LEU A 195 -2.74 15.55 -12.76
N MET A 196 -2.58 14.29 -13.16
CA MET A 196 -1.56 13.38 -12.63
C MET A 196 -0.22 13.50 -13.38
N HIS A 197 -0.17 14.20 -14.51
CA HIS A 197 1.04 14.33 -15.32
C HIS A 197 2.15 15.06 -14.56
N GLU A 198 3.34 14.46 -14.51
CA GLU A 198 4.50 14.92 -13.71
C GLU A 198 4.17 15.16 -12.22
N GLY A 199 3.08 14.56 -11.73
CA GLY A 199 2.68 14.64 -10.33
C GLY A 199 3.73 14.00 -9.41
N PRO A 200 3.83 14.43 -8.15
CA PRO A 200 4.83 13.91 -7.24
C PRO A 200 4.47 12.54 -6.66
N HIS A 201 4.22 11.55 -7.51
CA HIS A 201 3.76 10.20 -7.13
C HIS A 201 4.77 9.46 -6.25
N LEU A 202 4.29 8.80 -5.20
CA LEU A 202 5.14 8.10 -4.23
C LEU A 202 4.67 6.66 -4.03
N LEU A 203 5.60 5.73 -4.06
CA LEU A 203 5.45 4.41 -3.45
C LEU A 203 5.92 4.52 -2.00
N ALA A 204 5.03 4.19 -1.06
CA ALA A 204 5.24 4.44 0.36
C ALA A 204 5.07 3.19 1.25
N PRO A 205 5.85 2.10 1.05
CA PRO A 205 5.75 0.93 1.91
C PRO A 205 5.98 1.26 3.37
N THR A 206 5.28 0.54 4.23
CA THR A 206 5.38 0.65 5.68
C THR A 206 5.73 -0.68 6.30
N GLY A 207 6.58 -0.67 7.32
CA GLY A 207 6.95 -1.85 8.11
C GLY A 207 6.79 -1.56 9.60
N SER A 208 6.29 -2.52 10.37
CA SER A 208 6.19 -2.40 11.83
C SER A 208 6.88 -3.60 12.47
N ASP A 209 7.68 -3.35 13.49
CA ASP A 209 8.31 -4.42 14.25
C ASP A 209 7.29 -5.07 15.20
N LEU A 210 6.74 -6.21 14.77
CA LEU A 210 5.71 -6.92 15.52
C LEU A 210 6.27 -7.62 16.76
N SER A 211 7.60 -7.80 16.89
CA SER A 211 8.20 -8.29 18.15
C SER A 211 8.12 -7.24 19.26
N ARG A 212 8.15 -5.95 18.89
CA ARG A 212 8.06 -4.80 19.81
C ARG A 212 6.63 -4.30 19.99
N PHE A 213 5.85 -4.28 18.92
CA PHE A 213 4.54 -3.61 18.86
C PHE A 213 3.39 -4.56 18.54
N GLY A 214 3.59 -5.88 18.58
CA GLY A 214 2.60 -6.90 18.25
C GLY A 214 1.60 -7.22 19.35
N SER A 215 1.35 -6.33 20.31
CA SER A 215 0.33 -6.56 21.35
C SER A 215 -1.08 -6.23 20.84
N LYS A 216 -2.10 -6.99 21.27
CA LYS A 216 -3.50 -6.75 20.88
C LYS A 216 -3.89 -5.29 21.07
N ASN A 217 -4.58 -4.72 20.07
CA ASN A 217 -5.03 -3.32 20.02
C ASN A 217 -3.90 -2.28 19.90
N SER A 218 -2.64 -2.69 19.71
CA SER A 218 -1.59 -1.72 19.37
C SER A 218 -1.91 -1.05 18.04
N VAL A 219 -1.84 0.28 18.02
CA VAL A 219 -2.08 1.09 16.84
C VAL A 219 -0.75 1.28 16.09
N LEU A 220 -0.62 0.63 14.94
CA LEU A 220 0.57 0.70 14.07
C LEU A 220 0.54 1.96 13.19
N ALA A 221 -0.66 2.32 12.73
CA ALA A 221 -0.97 3.57 12.03
C ALA A 221 -2.32 4.10 12.55
N GLY A 222 -2.34 5.30 13.14
CA GLY A 222 -3.54 5.89 13.71
C GLY A 222 -4.60 6.26 12.69
N TYR A 223 -5.81 6.56 13.16
CA TYR A 223 -6.96 6.94 12.33
C TYR A 223 -6.70 8.23 11.52
N HIS A 224 -6.66 8.11 10.19
CA HIS A 224 -6.41 9.22 9.28
C HIS A 224 -7.02 9.01 7.89
N TYR A 225 -6.92 10.04 7.05
CA TYR A 225 -7.13 9.98 5.60
C TYR A 225 -5.85 10.41 4.89
N ASP A 226 -5.67 9.98 3.65
CA ASP A 226 -4.55 10.40 2.82
C ASP A 226 -4.82 11.74 2.12
N LEU A 227 -3.77 12.50 1.87
CA LEU A 227 -3.86 13.83 1.29
C LEU A 227 -3.98 13.82 -0.24
N ASN A 228 -3.39 12.83 -0.90
CA ASN A 228 -3.26 12.75 -2.35
C ASN A 228 -4.59 12.43 -3.04
N LEU A 229 -4.59 12.36 -4.38
CA LEU A 229 -5.79 12.07 -5.18
C LEU A 229 -6.33 10.65 -4.90
N LEU A 230 -5.47 9.65 -5.08
CA LEU A 230 -5.77 8.24 -4.83
C LEU A 230 -4.61 7.60 -4.07
N THR A 231 -4.92 6.67 -3.17
CA THR A 231 -3.95 5.76 -2.54
C THR A 231 -4.26 4.33 -2.94
N LEU A 232 -3.23 3.58 -3.31
CA LEU A 232 -3.37 2.20 -3.77
C LEU A 232 -2.58 1.26 -2.87
N HIS A 233 -3.20 0.16 -2.47
CA HIS A 233 -2.61 -0.88 -1.65
C HIS A 233 -2.65 -2.23 -2.36
N GLY A 234 -1.47 -2.85 -2.47
CA GLY A 234 -1.35 -4.27 -2.76
C GLY A 234 -1.86 -5.13 -1.61
N LYS A 235 -1.83 -6.45 -1.83
CA LYS A 235 -2.19 -7.42 -0.79
C LYS A 235 -1.04 -7.55 0.22
N SER A 236 -1.30 -7.22 1.48
CA SER A 236 -0.37 -7.47 2.60
C SER A 236 -0.41 -8.93 3.06
N ARG A 237 0.71 -9.44 3.60
CA ARG A 237 0.80 -10.73 4.31
C ARG A 237 0.09 -10.72 5.66
N PHE A 238 0.17 -9.59 6.36
CA PHE A 238 -0.42 -9.41 7.67
C PHE A 238 -1.70 -8.56 7.58
N PRO A 239 -2.82 -9.00 8.17
CA PRO A 239 -4.03 -8.21 8.27
C PRO A 239 -3.85 -7.10 9.32
N GLY A 240 -4.77 -6.13 9.35
CA GLY A 240 -4.76 -5.07 10.38
C GLY A 240 -5.28 -3.74 9.88
N LEU A 241 -5.31 -3.54 8.55
CA LEU A 241 -5.92 -2.37 7.92
C LEU A 241 -7.43 -2.39 8.10
N HIS A 242 -7.97 -1.32 8.69
CA HIS A 242 -9.40 -1.05 8.78
C HIS A 242 -9.72 0.20 7.97
N LEU A 243 -10.86 0.19 7.30
CA LEU A 243 -11.37 1.28 6.48
C LEU A 243 -12.72 1.73 7.02
N TRP A 244 -13.07 3.00 6.81
CA TRP A 244 -14.42 3.48 7.02
C TRP A 244 -15.06 3.78 5.68
N LEU A 245 -16.25 3.24 5.48
CA LEU A 245 -17.11 3.60 4.36
C LEU A 245 -17.66 5.02 4.56
N SER A 246 -18.18 5.66 3.51
CA SER A 246 -18.70 7.03 3.59
C SER A 246 -19.82 7.20 4.63
N ASN A 247 -20.54 6.12 4.95
CA ASN A 247 -21.59 6.07 5.97
C ASN A 247 -21.07 5.86 7.40
N GLY A 248 -19.75 5.89 7.62
CA GLY A 248 -19.12 5.74 8.94
C GLY A 248 -18.95 4.30 9.42
N ARG A 249 -19.37 3.29 8.66
CA ARG A 249 -19.16 1.88 9.02
C ARG A 249 -17.70 1.51 8.89
N ARG A 250 -17.10 1.04 9.99
CA ARG A 250 -15.76 0.45 10.04
C ARG A 250 -15.77 -0.97 9.49
N ILE A 251 -14.83 -1.28 8.59
CA ILE A 251 -14.66 -2.60 8.00
C ILE A 251 -13.19 -3.01 8.01
N VAL A 252 -12.92 -4.32 8.04
CA VAL A 252 -11.57 -4.86 7.83
C VAL A 252 -11.29 -4.91 6.34
N ALA A 253 -10.15 -4.35 5.90
CA ALA A 253 -9.70 -4.46 4.53
C ALA A 253 -9.30 -5.91 4.23
N LYS A 254 -9.84 -6.45 3.13
CA LYS A 254 -9.45 -7.75 2.58
C LYS A 254 -9.22 -7.57 1.10
N VAL A 255 -7.96 -7.62 0.69
CA VAL A 255 -7.55 -7.49 -0.72
C VAL A 255 -7.43 -8.90 -1.30
N PRO A 256 -8.29 -9.28 -2.27
CA PRO A 256 -8.15 -10.54 -2.98
C PRO A 256 -6.81 -10.64 -3.71
N GLU A 257 -6.41 -11.86 -4.05
CA GLU A 257 -5.24 -12.05 -4.89
C GLU A 257 -5.44 -11.42 -6.28
N GLY A 258 -4.41 -10.73 -6.78
CA GLY A 258 -4.47 -10.01 -8.06
C GLY A 258 -5.35 -8.76 -8.06
N ALA A 259 -5.88 -8.36 -6.90
CA ALA A 259 -6.61 -7.11 -6.75
C ALA A 259 -5.77 -6.05 -6.03
N ILE A 260 -6.12 -4.79 -6.27
CA ILE A 260 -5.58 -3.60 -5.62
C ILE A 260 -6.72 -2.89 -4.91
N LEU A 261 -6.51 -2.54 -3.65
CA LEU A 261 -7.40 -1.62 -2.93
C LEU A 261 -7.05 -0.20 -3.35
N VAL A 262 -8.01 0.54 -3.86
CA VAL A 262 -7.88 1.98 -4.17
C VAL A 262 -8.72 2.74 -3.15
N GLN A 263 -8.19 3.81 -2.57
CA GLN A 263 -8.93 4.69 -1.69
C GLN A 263 -8.83 6.14 -2.18
N ALA A 264 -9.94 6.87 -2.16
CA ALA A 264 -9.94 8.30 -2.44
C ALA A 264 -9.26 9.05 -1.30
N GLY A 265 -8.34 9.96 -1.65
CA GLY A 265 -7.75 10.87 -0.68
C GLY A 265 -8.37 12.27 -0.75
N LYS A 266 -7.74 13.22 -0.04
CA LYS A 266 -8.32 14.55 0.17
C LYS A 266 -8.42 15.39 -1.09
N GLN A 267 -7.46 15.26 -2.02
CA GLN A 267 -7.53 15.95 -3.31
C GLN A 267 -8.74 15.50 -4.14
N MET A 268 -9.13 14.23 -4.11
CA MET A 268 -10.34 13.75 -4.81
C MET A 268 -11.60 14.37 -4.20
N GLU A 269 -11.66 14.47 -2.87
CA GLU A 269 -12.79 15.12 -2.20
C GLU A 269 -12.92 16.59 -2.59
N TRP A 270 -11.81 17.32 -2.67
CA TRP A 270 -11.85 18.71 -3.12
C TRP A 270 -12.21 18.84 -4.59
N LEU A 271 -11.61 18.02 -5.46
CA LEU A 271 -11.84 18.04 -6.90
C LEU A 271 -13.32 17.80 -7.24
N THR A 272 -13.98 16.90 -6.50
CA THR A 272 -15.38 16.51 -6.71
C THR A 272 -16.38 17.33 -5.90
N GLY A 273 -15.96 18.43 -5.25
CA GLY A 273 -16.85 19.24 -4.42
C GLY A 273 -17.44 18.48 -3.23
N GLY A 274 -16.76 17.43 -2.77
CA GLY A 274 -17.18 16.56 -1.69
C GLY A 274 -18.17 15.47 -2.09
N MET A 275 -18.41 15.23 -3.38
CA MET A 275 -19.20 14.09 -3.84
C MET A 275 -18.52 12.77 -3.48
N VAL A 276 -17.23 12.64 -3.75
CA VAL A 276 -16.40 11.54 -3.22
C VAL A 276 -15.78 12.01 -1.91
N LYS A 277 -15.91 11.25 -0.83
CA LYS A 277 -15.24 11.58 0.44
C LYS A 277 -13.86 10.93 0.52
N ALA A 278 -12.91 11.59 1.17
CA ALA A 278 -11.63 10.97 1.51
C ALA A 278 -11.89 9.78 2.46
N GLY A 279 -11.36 8.62 2.10
CA GLY A 279 -11.54 7.41 2.89
C GLY A 279 -10.69 7.47 4.15
N MET A 280 -11.30 7.16 5.29
CA MET A 280 -10.58 7.04 6.56
C MET A 280 -10.07 5.62 6.75
N HIS A 281 -8.92 5.47 7.41
CA HIS A 281 -8.33 4.18 7.72
C HIS A 281 -7.41 4.22 8.94
N GLU A 282 -7.13 3.05 9.49
CA GLU A 282 -6.12 2.81 10.53
C GLU A 282 -5.50 1.41 10.36
N VAL A 283 -4.37 1.16 11.00
CA VAL A 283 -3.75 -0.16 11.08
C VAL A 283 -3.55 -0.55 12.53
N VAL A 284 -4.15 -1.67 12.94
CA VAL A 284 -4.20 -2.12 14.34
C VAL A 284 -3.87 -3.61 14.44
N VAL A 285 -3.19 -3.99 15.51
CA VAL A 285 -2.97 -5.40 15.87
C VAL A 285 -4.26 -6.05 16.34
N THR A 286 -4.80 -6.95 15.52
CA THR A 286 -6.04 -7.70 15.78
C THR A 286 -5.74 -9.15 16.17
N ASP A 287 -6.76 -9.88 16.63
CA ASP A 287 -6.64 -11.33 16.88
C ASP A 287 -6.23 -12.10 15.60
N ALA A 288 -6.69 -11.65 14.42
CA ALA A 288 -6.29 -12.22 13.15
C ALA A 288 -4.80 -11.98 12.85
N LEU A 289 -4.29 -10.78 13.14
CA LEU A 289 -2.87 -10.45 13.00
C LEU A 289 -2.02 -11.32 13.95
N LEU A 290 -2.43 -11.44 15.21
CA LEU A 290 -1.76 -12.31 16.19
C LEU A 290 -1.75 -13.79 15.75
N ALA A 291 -2.82 -14.27 15.12
CA ALA A 291 -2.83 -15.61 14.54
C ALA A 291 -1.83 -15.75 13.40
N THR A 292 -1.74 -14.76 12.50
CA THR A 292 -0.74 -14.74 11.42
C THR A 292 0.69 -14.74 11.96
N ILE A 293 0.99 -13.97 13.02
CA ILE A 293 2.31 -13.99 13.69
C ILE A 293 2.63 -15.41 14.17
N ARG A 294 1.73 -16.04 14.94
CA ARG A 294 1.97 -17.40 15.46
C ARG A 294 2.19 -18.43 14.35
N SER A 295 1.44 -18.32 13.25
CA SER A 295 1.61 -19.19 12.08
C SER A 295 2.96 -18.98 11.40
N ALA A 296 3.41 -17.73 11.23
CA ALA A 296 4.71 -17.42 10.65
C ALA A 296 5.87 -17.92 11.53
N GLU A 297 5.78 -17.72 12.85
CA GLU A 297 6.77 -18.23 13.80
C GLU A 297 6.84 -19.77 13.80
N ALA A 298 5.70 -20.45 13.72
CA ALA A 298 5.66 -21.91 13.64
C ALA A 298 6.33 -22.41 12.35
N TYR A 299 6.01 -21.79 11.22
CA TYR A 299 6.62 -22.12 9.93
C TYR A 299 8.15 -21.92 9.94
N ASN A 300 8.64 -20.82 10.50
CA ASN A 300 10.07 -20.56 10.59
C ASN A 300 10.78 -21.58 11.48
N ARG A 301 10.18 -21.97 12.61
CA ARG A 301 10.73 -23.06 13.46
C ARG A 301 10.82 -24.38 12.71
N GLU A 302 9.79 -24.74 11.95
CA GLU A 302 9.79 -25.96 11.13
C GLU A 302 10.90 -25.95 10.06
N LEU A 303 11.15 -24.79 9.42
CA LEU A 303 12.24 -24.64 8.45
C LEU A 303 13.62 -24.76 9.10
N GLU A 304 13.83 -24.15 10.28
CA GLU A 304 15.08 -24.26 11.03
C GLU A 304 15.35 -25.72 11.45
N GLU A 305 14.32 -26.42 11.94
CA GLU A 305 14.41 -27.84 12.29
C GLU A 305 14.71 -28.71 11.07
N ALA A 306 14.06 -28.44 9.93
CA ALA A 306 14.30 -29.15 8.68
C ALA A 306 15.74 -28.92 8.16
N GLY A 307 16.25 -27.69 8.21
CA GLY A 307 17.62 -27.34 7.83
C GLY A 307 18.66 -28.06 8.69
N ARG A 308 18.47 -28.06 10.02
CA ARG A 308 19.34 -28.80 10.97
C ARG A 308 19.30 -30.32 10.76
N SER A 309 18.14 -30.86 10.37
CA SER A 309 18.00 -32.29 10.06
C SER A 309 18.65 -32.70 8.73
N GLY A 310 18.77 -31.77 7.78
CA GLY A 310 19.49 -31.95 6.51
C GLY A 310 21.01 -31.91 6.68
N GLU A 311 21.53 -31.00 7.50
CA GLU A 311 22.96 -30.92 7.85
C GLU A 311 23.42 -32.15 8.65
N ALA A 312 22.62 -32.63 9.62
CA ALA A 312 22.93 -33.83 10.40
C ALA A 312 22.98 -35.12 9.57
N LYS A 313 22.30 -35.19 8.41
CA LYS A 313 22.38 -36.32 7.47
C LYS A 313 23.54 -36.20 6.47
N GLY A 314 24.11 -35.01 6.30
CA GLY A 314 25.29 -34.77 5.46
C GLY A 314 26.60 -35.18 6.15
N GLU A 315 26.68 -35.08 7.48
CA GLU A 315 27.88 -35.44 8.24
C GLU A 315 28.08 -36.95 8.44
N ASP A 316 27.04 -37.77 8.25
CA ASP A 316 27.13 -39.24 8.37
C ASP A 316 27.54 -39.96 7.06
N LEU A 317 27.60 -39.24 5.92
CA LEU A 317 27.98 -39.83 4.62
C LEU A 317 29.49 -39.76 4.33
N ASP A 318 30.29 -39.06 5.14
CA ASP A 318 31.75 -38.93 4.97
C ASP A 318 32.57 -39.93 5.82
N LYS A 319 31.92 -40.92 6.47
CA LYS A 319 32.61 -41.93 7.30
C LYS A 319 32.63 -43.37 6.76
N GLU A 320 31.99 -43.66 5.63
CA GLU A 320 32.02 -44.99 5.01
C GLU A 320 32.73 -44.96 3.65
N GLY A 321 34.05 -44.73 3.66
CA GLY A 321 34.85 -44.66 2.44
C GLY A 321 36.34 -44.90 2.66
N GLY A 322 36.71 -45.91 3.46
CA GLY A 322 38.13 -46.22 3.68
C GLY A 322 38.34 -47.61 4.28
N GLY A 323 38.38 -48.64 3.44
CA GLY A 323 38.84 -49.97 3.84
C GLY A 323 38.72 -51.01 2.74
N GLY A 324 39.81 -51.27 2.02
CA GLY A 324 39.87 -52.36 1.05
C GLY A 324 41.14 -52.43 0.19
N GLU A 325 42.31 -52.60 0.81
CA GLU A 325 43.46 -53.27 0.19
C GLU A 325 44.02 -54.30 1.19
N GLY A 326 44.16 -55.55 0.75
CA GLY A 326 44.66 -56.68 1.54
C GLY A 326 44.03 -58.00 1.16
#